data_AF-A0A378FZM4-F1
#
_entry.id   AF-A0A378FZM4-F1
#
_cell.length_a   1.000
_cell.length_b   1.000
_cell.length_c   1.000
_cell.angle_alpha   90.00
_cell.angle_beta   90.00
_cell.angle_gamma   90.00
#
_symmetry.space_group_name_H-M   'P 1'
#
loop_
_entity.id
_entity.type
_entity.pdbx_description
1 polymer ?
#
loop_
_entity_poly.entity_id
_entity_poly.type
_entity_poly.pdbx_seq_one_letter_code
_entity_poly.pdbx_strand_id
1 'polypeptide(L)'
;MAPMPFMPASRATRCACVNNEFNHENLQLGINEAHALGKKFYVVVNIAPHNAKLKTFIRDLKPVVEMGPDALIMSDPGLIMLVREHFPEMPIHLSVQANAVNWATVKFWQQMGLTRVILSRELSAG
;
A
#
# COMPACT_ATOMS: atom_id res chain seq x y z
N MET A 1 21.60 9.02 6.04
CA MET A 1 20.27 8.64 5.53
C MET A 1 20.00 7.22 6.01
N ALA A 2 18.96 6.99 6.81
CA ALA A 2 18.69 5.66 7.35
C ALA A 2 18.15 4.71 6.26
N PRO A 3 18.45 3.40 6.33
CA PRO A 3 17.89 2.43 5.40
C PRO A 3 16.36 2.38 5.56
N MET A 4 15.67 2.22 4.43
CA MET A 4 14.22 2.06 4.41
C MET A 4 13.83 0.81 5.21
N PRO A 5 12.89 0.90 6.18
CA PRO A 5 12.58 -0.23 7.04
C PRO A 5 11.91 -1.36 6.24
N PHE A 6 12.34 -2.59 6.50
CA PHE A 6 11.73 -3.80 5.95
C PHE A 6 10.62 -4.32 6.86
N MET A 7 9.56 -4.83 6.25
CA MET A 7 8.46 -5.46 6.99
C MET A 7 8.20 -6.87 6.48
N PRO A 8 8.32 -7.89 7.34
CA PRO A 8 7.98 -9.26 7.00
C PRO A 8 6.52 -9.35 6.57
N ALA A 9 6.24 -10.23 5.60
CA ALA A 9 4.90 -10.30 5.05
C ALA A 9 3.83 -10.64 6.11
N SER A 10 4.21 -11.45 7.11
CA SER A 10 3.39 -11.94 8.22
C SER A 10 3.00 -10.90 9.27
N ARG A 11 3.66 -9.74 9.35
CA ARG A 11 3.38 -8.71 10.37
C ARG A 11 2.39 -7.65 9.94
N ALA A 12 1.96 -7.68 8.68
CA ALA A 12 0.97 -6.73 8.18
C ALA A 12 -0.42 -7.31 8.47
N THR A 13 -1.18 -6.66 9.34
CA THR A 13 -2.63 -6.82 9.37
C THR A 13 -3.14 -6.28 8.04
N ARG A 14 -3.32 -7.18 7.07
CA ARG A 14 -3.69 -6.84 5.69
C ARG A 14 -5.16 -7.10 5.51
N CYS A 15 -5.89 -6.09 5.07
CA CYS A 15 -7.10 -6.33 4.32
C CYS A 15 -6.74 -6.26 2.83
N ALA A 16 -6.92 -7.37 2.12
CA ALA A 16 -6.67 -7.42 0.69
C ALA A 16 -7.92 -6.96 -0.07
N CYS A 17 -7.88 -5.77 -0.67
CA CYS A 17 -8.96 -5.32 -1.55
C CYS A 17 -8.78 -5.99 -2.93
N VAL A 18 -9.37 -7.18 -3.10
CA VAL A 18 -9.44 -7.85 -4.41
C VAL A 18 -10.87 -7.69 -4.93
N ASN A 19 -11.00 -6.97 -6.05
CA ASN A 19 -12.19 -6.87 -6.91
C ASN A 19 -13.52 -6.42 -6.25
N ASN A 20 -13.86 -5.16 -6.49
CA ASN A 20 -15.20 -4.59 -6.78
C ASN A 20 -16.42 -4.88 -5.89
N GLU A 21 -16.32 -5.69 -4.83
CA GLU A 21 -17.43 -6.02 -3.94
C GLU A 21 -16.98 -5.97 -2.48
N PHE A 22 -16.39 -4.84 -2.06
CA PHE A 22 -16.30 -4.53 -0.64
C PHE A 22 -17.22 -3.37 -0.30
N ASN A 23 -18.15 -3.69 0.60
CA ASN A 23 -18.94 -2.71 1.32
C ASN A 23 -17.99 -1.79 2.10
N HIS A 24 -17.94 -0.51 1.71
CA HIS A 24 -17.17 0.53 2.40
C HIS A 24 -17.37 0.52 3.92
N GLU A 25 -18.54 0.08 4.39
CA GLU A 25 -18.86 -0.08 5.81
C GLU A 25 -17.96 -1.12 6.49
N ASN A 26 -17.71 -2.26 5.86
CA ASN A 26 -16.84 -3.31 6.43
C ASN A 26 -15.39 -2.84 6.52
N LEU A 27 -14.94 -2.05 5.55
CA LEU A 27 -13.59 -1.49 5.57
C LEU A 27 -13.44 -0.47 6.70
N GLN A 28 -14.42 0.44 6.83
CA GLN A 28 -14.44 1.41 7.93
C GLN A 28 -14.50 0.70 9.30
N LEU A 29 -15.32 -0.34 9.43
CA LEU A 29 -15.40 -1.15 10.65
C LEU A 29 -14.03 -1.76 11.00
N GLY A 30 -13.37 -2.39 10.04
CA GLY A 30 -12.05 -3.00 10.26
C GLY A 30 -10.97 -2.00 10.64
N ILE A 31 -10.99 -0.79 10.04
CA ILE A 31 -10.11 0.31 10.43
C ILE A 31 -10.38 0.71 11.88
N ASN A 32 -11.65 0.96 12.23
CA ASN A 32 -12.06 1.39 13.56
C ASN A 32 -11.70 0.33 14.63
N GLU A 33 -11.93 -0.95 14.36
CA GLU A 33 -11.59 -2.05 15.28
C GLU A 33 -10.07 -2.14 15.51
N ALA A 34 -9.28 -2.07 14.45
CA ALA A 34 -7.83 -2.09 14.57
C ALA A 34 -7.32 -0.89 15.38
N HIS A 35 -7.83 0.31 15.09
CA HIS A 35 -7.47 1.53 15.81
C HIS A 35 -7.91 1.48 17.29
N ALA A 36 -9.10 0.95 17.58
CA ALA A 36 -9.57 0.74 18.95
C ALA A 36 -8.66 -0.21 19.76
N LEU A 37 -7.99 -1.15 19.08
CA LEU A 37 -7.00 -2.05 19.67
C LEU A 37 -5.56 -1.48 19.66
N GLY A 38 -5.38 -0.21 19.27
CA GLY A 38 -4.06 0.42 19.13
C GLY A 38 -3.18 -0.23 18.06
N LYS A 39 -3.79 -0.89 17.07
CA LYS A 39 -3.12 -1.54 15.94
C LYS A 39 -3.23 -0.68 14.69
N LYS A 40 -2.25 -0.83 13.80
CA LYS A 40 -2.26 -0.20 12.48
C LYS A 40 -3.05 -1.05 11.49
N PHE A 41 -3.76 -0.38 10.59
CA PHE A 41 -4.51 -1.00 9.51
C PHE A 41 -3.95 -0.60 8.15
N TYR A 42 -3.64 -1.58 7.30
CA TYR A 42 -3.11 -1.34 5.97
C TYR A 42 -4.04 -1.88 4.89
N VAL A 43 -4.27 -1.06 3.87
CA VAL A 43 -5.12 -1.42 2.74
C VAL A 43 -4.27 -1.81 1.55
N VAL A 44 -4.53 -2.97 0.96
CA VAL A 44 -3.83 -3.42 -0.25
C VAL A 44 -4.53 -2.90 -1.49
N VAL A 45 -3.81 -2.15 -2.33
CA VAL A 45 -4.27 -1.58 -3.60
C VAL A 45 -3.35 -2.06 -4.72
N ASN A 46 -3.29 -3.38 -4.91
CA ASN A 46 -2.47 -4.05 -5.92
C ASN A 46 -3.27 -4.34 -7.20
N ILE A 47 -3.89 -3.31 -7.75
CA ILE A 47 -4.59 -3.43 -9.02
C ILE A 47 -3.62 -3.19 -10.19
N ALA A 48 -3.81 -3.91 -11.30
CA ALA A 48 -3.13 -3.70 -12.57
C ALA A 48 -4.15 -3.27 -13.64
N PRO A 49 -4.73 -2.05 -13.54
CA PRO A 49 -5.79 -1.60 -14.42
C PRO A 49 -5.27 -1.31 -15.84
N HIS A 50 -6.06 -1.69 -16.85
CA HIS A 50 -5.91 -1.13 -18.20
C HIS A 50 -6.28 0.36 -18.20
N ASN A 51 -5.73 1.13 -19.15
CA ASN A 51 -5.81 2.60 -19.22
C ASN A 51 -7.21 3.21 -18.97
N ALA A 52 -8.28 2.53 -19.39
CA ALA A 52 -9.66 3.00 -19.16
C ALA A 52 -10.00 3.18 -17.67
N LYS A 53 -9.47 2.32 -16.79
CA LYS A 53 -9.71 2.36 -15.33
C LYS A 53 -8.80 3.35 -14.60
N LEU A 54 -7.74 3.86 -15.23
CA LEU A 54 -6.87 4.88 -14.62
C LEU A 54 -7.63 6.19 -14.35
N LYS A 55 -8.60 6.52 -15.22
CA LYS A 55 -9.39 7.76 -15.12
C LYS A 55 -10.28 7.80 -13.87
N THR A 56 -10.75 6.64 -13.40
CA THR A 56 -11.61 6.57 -12.23
C THR A 56 -10.87 6.17 -10.97
N PHE A 57 -9.64 5.65 -11.10
CA PHE A 57 -8.87 5.12 -9.98
C PHE A 57 -8.78 6.07 -8.78
N ILE A 58 -8.37 7.33 -8.99
CA ILE A 58 -8.25 8.29 -7.89
C ILE A 58 -9.61 8.61 -7.26
N ARG A 59 -10.67 8.72 -8.06
CA ARG A 59 -12.04 8.94 -7.57
C ARG A 59 -12.50 7.75 -6.72
N ASP A 60 -12.23 6.54 -7.17
CA ASP A 60 -12.65 5.31 -6.51
C ASP A 60 -11.81 5.03 -5.25
N LEU A 61 -10.55 5.49 -5.22
CA LEU A 61 -9.64 5.36 -4.08
C LEU A 61 -9.84 6.45 -3.01
N LYS A 62 -10.30 7.64 -3.39
CA LYS A 62 -10.55 8.76 -2.47
C LYS A 62 -11.33 8.37 -1.20
N PRO A 63 -12.50 7.69 -1.27
CA PRO A 63 -13.22 7.31 -0.05
C PRO A 63 -12.39 6.38 0.85
N VAL A 64 -11.59 5.47 0.28
CA VAL A 64 -10.72 4.57 1.04
C VAL A 64 -9.64 5.36 1.79
N VAL A 65 -9.07 6.40 1.17
CA VAL A 65 -8.09 7.29 1.82
C VAL A 65 -8.76 8.09 2.95
N GLU A 66 -9.99 8.58 2.72
CA GLU A 66 -10.76 9.34 3.71
C GLU A 66 -11.17 8.52 4.94
N MET A 67 -11.31 7.19 4.81
CA MET A 67 -11.54 6.29 5.95
C MET A 67 -10.34 6.22 6.91
N GLY A 68 -9.18 6.73 6.51
CA GLY A 68 -7.99 6.87 7.37
C GLY A 68 -7.17 5.61 7.63
N PRO A 69 -6.86 4.76 6.63
CA PRO A 69 -5.89 3.68 6.82
C PRO A 69 -4.49 4.23 7.12
N ASP A 70 -3.66 3.48 7.85
CA ASP A 70 -2.31 3.89 8.21
C ASP A 70 -1.32 3.89 7.04
N ALA A 71 -1.58 3.07 6.02
CA ALA A 71 -0.83 3.04 4.77
C ALA A 71 -1.56 2.25 3.68
N LEU A 72 -1.23 2.56 2.42
CA LEU A 72 -1.57 1.73 1.27
C LEU A 72 -0.41 0.79 0.93
N ILE A 73 -0.73 -0.44 0.53
CA ILE A 73 0.23 -1.41 0.00
C ILE A 73 0.03 -1.48 -1.51
N MET A 74 1.03 -1.07 -2.29
CA MET A 74 0.89 -0.92 -3.75
C MET A 74 2.09 -1.52 -4.49
N SER A 75 1.89 -1.93 -5.74
CA SER A 75 2.93 -2.52 -6.60
C SER A 75 3.19 -1.79 -7.90
N ASP A 76 2.22 -1.07 -8.45
CA ASP A 76 2.32 -0.43 -9.76
C ASP A 76 2.95 0.97 -9.67
N PRO A 77 4.07 1.26 -10.37
CA PRO A 77 4.72 2.58 -10.33
C PRO A 77 3.84 3.73 -10.78
N GLY A 78 3.02 3.54 -11.82
CA GLY A 78 2.15 4.59 -12.36
C GLY A 78 1.05 4.96 -11.38
N LEU A 79 0.41 3.97 -10.75
CA LEU A 79 -0.58 4.22 -9.72
C LEU A 79 0.03 4.82 -8.46
N ILE A 80 1.21 4.35 -8.03
CA ILE A 80 1.92 4.93 -6.89
C ILE A 80 2.20 6.42 -7.14
N MET A 81 2.69 6.77 -8.33
CA MET A 81 2.90 8.17 -8.72
C MET A 81 1.60 8.97 -8.61
N LEU A 82 0.50 8.48 -9.19
CA LEU A 82 -0.80 9.16 -9.13
C LEU A 82 -1.33 9.33 -7.69
N VAL A 83 -1.23 8.31 -6.84
CA VAL A 83 -1.64 8.41 -5.43
C VAL A 83 -0.82 9.48 -4.71
N ARG A 84 0.49 9.52 -4.92
CA ARG A 84 1.35 10.52 -4.27
C ARG A 84 1.05 11.94 -4.71
N GLU A 85 0.69 12.13 -5.97
CA GLU A 85 0.29 13.45 -6.49
C GLU A 85 -1.01 13.95 -5.85
N HIS A 86 -1.97 13.06 -5.60
CA HIS A 86 -3.31 13.42 -5.10
C HIS A 86 -3.46 13.34 -3.58
N PHE A 87 -2.68 12.46 -2.93
CA PHE A 87 -2.74 12.15 -1.50
C PHE A 87 -1.31 12.12 -0.90
N PRO A 88 -0.57 13.25 -0.89
CA PRO A 88 0.84 13.27 -0.50
C PRO A 88 1.10 12.81 0.94
N GLU A 89 0.13 12.96 1.82
CA GLU A 89 0.20 12.55 3.23
C GLU A 89 -0.06 11.05 3.44
N MET A 90 -0.60 10.33 2.44
CA MET A 90 -0.95 8.92 2.57
C MET A 90 0.31 8.05 2.46
N PRO A 91 0.73 7.33 3.51
CA PRO A 91 1.92 6.50 3.44
C PRO A 91 1.75 5.34 2.46
N ILE A 92 2.78 5.07 1.66
CA ILE A 92 2.78 3.95 0.71
C ILE A 92 3.88 2.97 1.07
N HIS A 93 3.48 1.72 1.26
CA HIS A 93 4.35 0.56 1.43
C HIS A 93 4.44 -0.20 0.11
N LEU A 94 5.67 -0.52 -0.32
CA LEU A 94 5.87 -1.31 -1.53
C LEU A 94 5.46 -2.76 -1.30
N SER A 95 4.58 -3.27 -2.16
CA SER A 95 4.14 -4.66 -2.13
C SER A 95 5.21 -5.62 -2.66
N VAL A 96 5.16 -6.87 -2.21
CA VAL A 96 6.00 -7.96 -2.75
C VAL A 96 5.81 -8.10 -4.27
N GLN A 97 4.61 -7.78 -4.79
CA GLN A 97 4.30 -7.83 -6.23
C GLN A 97 5.11 -6.83 -7.08
N ALA A 98 5.81 -5.87 -6.46
CA ALA A 98 6.73 -4.99 -7.16
C ALA A 98 8.10 -5.64 -7.49
N ASN A 99 8.36 -6.86 -7.02
CA ASN A 99 9.59 -7.62 -7.28
C ASN A 99 10.89 -6.85 -6.97
N ALA A 100 10.91 -6.10 -5.86
CA ALA A 100 12.13 -5.43 -5.38
C ALA A 100 13.12 -6.43 -4.76
N VAL A 101 13.95 -7.05 -5.60
CA VAL A 101 14.87 -8.14 -5.22
C VAL A 101 16.32 -7.72 -5.00
N ASN A 102 16.66 -6.45 -5.19
CA ASN A 102 18.02 -5.93 -5.00
C ASN A 102 18.00 -4.55 -4.33
N TRP A 103 19.14 -4.17 -3.72
CA TRP A 103 19.26 -2.92 -2.97
C TRP A 103 19.04 -1.68 -3.85
N ALA A 104 19.38 -1.73 -5.14
CA ALA A 104 19.25 -0.59 -6.04
C ALA A 104 17.76 -0.29 -6.33
N THR A 105 16.94 -1.32 -6.51
CA THR A 105 15.48 -1.19 -6.63
C THR A 105 14.87 -0.66 -5.34
N VAL A 106 15.31 -1.14 -4.16
CA VAL A 106 14.85 -0.59 -2.87
C VAL A 106 15.20 0.90 -2.75
N LYS A 107 16.41 1.28 -3.13
CA LYS A 107 16.87 2.68 -3.11
C LYS A 107 16.06 3.56 -4.07
N PHE A 108 15.73 3.06 -5.27
CA PHE A 108 14.84 3.77 -6.21
C PHE A 108 13.49 4.10 -5.55
N TRP A 109 12.85 3.11 -4.94
CA TRP A 109 11.56 3.32 -4.27
C TRP A 109 11.63 4.24 -3.05
N GLN A 110 12.74 4.18 -2.31
CA GLN A 110 13.01 5.14 -1.23
C GLN A 110 13.11 6.57 -1.77
N GLN A 111 13.78 6.78 -2.90
CA GLN A 111 13.89 8.10 -3.55
C GLN A 111 12.56 8.59 -4.11
N MET A 112 11.67 7.68 -4.52
CA MET A 112 10.28 7.99 -4.88
C MET A 112 9.39 8.26 -3.65
N GLY A 113 9.95 8.22 -2.44
CA GLY A 113 9.30 8.64 -1.19
C GLY A 113 8.42 7.57 -0.54
N LEU A 114 8.54 6.31 -0.94
CA LEU A 114 7.89 5.22 -0.21
C LEU A 114 8.53 5.10 1.17
N THR A 115 7.75 4.61 2.14
CA THR A 115 8.17 4.61 3.56
C THR A 115 8.57 3.22 4.06
N ARG A 116 8.25 2.16 3.30
CA ARG A 116 8.54 0.77 3.66
C ARG A 116 8.53 -0.17 2.44
N VAL A 117 9.31 -1.23 2.49
CA VAL A 117 9.23 -2.35 1.52
C VAL A 117 8.78 -3.62 2.23
N ILE A 118 7.79 -4.29 1.66
CA ILE A 118 7.36 -5.62 2.07
C ILE A 118 8.13 -6.62 1.21
N LEU A 119 9.03 -7.38 1.84
CA LEU A 119 9.80 -8.42 1.15
C LEU A 119 9.09 -9.78 1.20
N SER A 120 9.35 -10.59 0.18
CA SER A 120 9.00 -12.01 0.21
C SER A 120 9.83 -12.74 1.29
N ARG A 121 9.31 -13.86 1.79
CA ARG A 121 9.99 -14.68 2.81
C ARG A 121 11.37 -15.15 2.36
N GLU A 122 11.55 -15.39 1.06
CA GLU A 122 12.81 -15.86 0.45
C GLU A 122 13.95 -14.81 0.48
N LEU A 123 13.61 -13.52 0.62
CA LEU A 123 14.59 -12.43 0.66
C LEU A 123 14.80 -11.88 2.08
N SER A 124 14.03 -12.37 3.05
CA SER A 124 14.02 -11.84 4.42
C SER A 124 15.10 -12.47 5.33
N ALA A 125 15.82 -13.47 4.84
CA ALA A 125 16.78 -14.26 5.61
C ALA A 125 18.27 -14.01 5.26
N GLY A 126 18.58 -12.86 4.65
CA GLY A 126 19.95 -12.42 4.37
C GLY A 126 20.41 -11.31 5.30
#